data_AF-A0A2T0BAP8-F1
#
_entry.id   AF-A0A2T0BAP8-F1
#
_cell.length_a   1.000
_cell.length_b   1.000
_cell.length_c   1.000
_cell.angle_alpha   90.00
_cell.angle_beta   90.00
_cell.angle_gamma   90.00
#
_symmetry.space_group_name_H-M   'P 1'
#
loop_
_entity.id
_entity.type
_entity.pdbx_description
1 polymer ?
#
loop_
_entity_poly.entity_id
_entity_poly.type
_entity_poly.pdbx_seq_one_letter_code
_entity_poly.pdbx_strand_id
1 'polypeptide(L)'
;MQHIMLKGPVNDPATTARSKYCIQALNESEIKTQDLSSIFCNWDKTCARDAISSLFLRYSDKLELIIASNDEMAIGAIEALQTYGYNKGDNSKHIPVVGIGGLPKAKELIKQGAMAGTIIQDPRDYANAVYTIGMNLVSGTDPLNGTNYKFDDTGNTIRIPYYPYTNLQ
;
A
#
# COMPACT_ATOMS: atom_id res chain seq x y z
N MET A 1 -17.16 5.64 -6.64
CA MET A 1 -15.92 4.84 -6.67
C MET A 1 -16.14 3.48 -6.03
N GLN A 2 -16.45 2.48 -6.84
CA GLN A 2 -16.62 1.08 -6.46
C GLN A 2 -15.27 0.38 -6.40
N HIS A 3 -14.93 -0.24 -5.28
CA HIS A 3 -13.59 -0.77 -5.06
C HIS A 3 -13.58 -2.17 -4.45
N ILE A 4 -12.46 -2.87 -4.63
CA ILE A 4 -12.09 -4.06 -3.87
C ILE A 4 -10.90 -3.71 -2.98
N MET A 5 -10.91 -4.21 -1.75
CA MET A 5 -9.82 -4.02 -0.79
C MET A 5 -9.12 -5.33 -0.44
N LEU A 6 -7.80 -5.36 -0.62
CA LEU A 6 -6.91 -6.44 -0.19
C LEU A 6 -6.23 -6.06 1.12
N LYS A 7 -6.61 -6.76 2.19
CA LYS A 7 -6.22 -6.50 3.58
C LYS A 7 -5.07 -7.41 3.99
N GLY A 8 -4.17 -6.87 4.82
CA GLY A 8 -3.18 -7.68 5.54
C GLY A 8 -3.82 -8.53 6.66
N PRO A 9 -3.07 -9.00 7.65
CA PRO A 9 -3.59 -9.80 8.77
C PRO A 9 -4.62 -9.04 9.62
N VAL A 10 -5.61 -9.77 10.13
CA VAL A 10 -6.77 -9.25 10.90
C VAL A 10 -6.36 -8.46 12.14
N ASN A 11 -5.29 -8.87 12.81
CA ASN A 11 -4.85 -8.28 14.09
C ASN A 11 -3.63 -7.37 13.93
N ASP A 12 -3.30 -6.97 12.70
CA ASP A 12 -2.19 -6.07 12.42
C ASP A 12 -2.69 -4.60 12.44
N PRO A 13 -2.11 -3.72 13.30
CA PRO A 13 -2.49 -2.31 13.35
C PRO A 13 -2.33 -1.58 12.01
N ALA A 14 -1.33 -1.94 11.20
CA ALA A 14 -1.13 -1.37 9.88
C ALA A 14 -2.25 -1.79 8.92
N THR A 15 -2.76 -3.02 8.99
CA THR A 15 -3.94 -3.43 8.21
C THR A 15 -5.14 -2.54 8.52
N THR A 16 -5.42 -2.34 9.82
CA THR A 16 -6.55 -1.52 10.27
C THR A 16 -6.41 -0.08 9.80
N ALA A 17 -5.24 0.51 10.02
CA ALA A 17 -4.96 1.89 9.63
C ALA A 17 -5.03 2.09 8.11
N ARG A 18 -4.35 1.23 7.33
CA ARG A 18 -4.31 1.32 5.86
C ARG A 18 -5.69 1.13 5.24
N SER A 19 -6.52 0.24 5.78
CA SER A 19 -7.89 0.02 5.31
C SER A 19 -8.80 1.21 5.62
N LYS A 20 -8.70 1.78 6.84
CA LYS A 20 -9.58 2.86 7.29
C LYS A 20 -9.23 4.20 6.61
N TYR A 21 -7.96 4.61 6.69
CA TYR A 21 -7.59 5.97 6.35
C TYR A 21 -7.56 6.24 4.84
N CYS A 22 -7.34 5.22 4.00
CA CYS A 22 -7.46 5.42 2.54
C CYS A 22 -8.90 5.76 2.13
N ILE A 23 -9.90 5.07 2.70
CA ILE A 23 -11.31 5.32 2.43
C ILE A 23 -11.76 6.64 3.05
N GLN A 24 -11.29 6.94 4.26
CA GLN A 24 -11.54 8.22 4.90
C GLN A 24 -11.02 9.38 4.04
N ALA A 25 -9.78 9.31 3.54
CA ALA A 25 -9.20 10.35 2.70
C ALA A 25 -9.98 10.56 1.38
N LEU A 26 -10.47 9.48 0.75
CA LEU A 26 -11.32 9.58 -0.43
C LEU A 26 -12.64 10.29 -0.12
N ASN A 27 -13.31 9.90 0.97
CA ASN A 27 -14.59 10.50 1.35
C ASN A 27 -14.44 11.96 1.81
N GLU A 28 -13.36 12.31 2.50
CA GLU A 28 -13.01 13.69 2.87
C GLU A 28 -12.70 14.55 1.65
N SER A 29 -12.25 13.93 0.56
CA SER A 29 -12.10 14.56 -0.76
C SER A 29 -13.39 14.54 -1.59
N GLU A 30 -14.54 14.30 -0.94
CA GLU A 30 -15.88 14.22 -1.55
C GLU A 30 -16.06 13.09 -2.59
N ILE A 31 -15.12 12.15 -2.66
CA ILE A 31 -15.21 10.96 -3.53
C ILE A 31 -15.97 9.86 -2.79
N LYS A 32 -17.24 9.68 -3.13
CA LYS A 32 -18.06 8.60 -2.56
C LYS A 32 -17.53 7.22 -2.94
N THR A 33 -17.25 6.40 -1.95
CA THR A 33 -16.79 5.02 -2.14
C THR A 33 -17.89 3.98 -1.88
N GLN A 34 -17.85 2.87 -2.61
CA GLN A 34 -18.65 1.66 -2.33
C GLN A 34 -17.72 0.45 -2.28
N ASP A 35 -17.70 -0.29 -1.17
CA ASP A 35 -16.95 -1.55 -1.06
C ASP A 35 -17.72 -2.67 -1.77
N LEU A 36 -17.12 -3.25 -2.81
CA LEU A 36 -17.63 -4.43 -3.51
C LEU A 36 -17.21 -5.72 -2.79
N SER A 37 -15.99 -5.73 -2.24
CA SER A 37 -15.44 -6.84 -1.47
C SER A 37 -14.15 -6.46 -0.76
N SER A 38 -14.00 -6.97 0.47
CA SER A 38 -12.79 -6.84 1.29
C SER A 38 -12.28 -8.22 1.68
N ILE A 39 -11.05 -8.58 1.28
CA ILE A 39 -10.47 -9.91 1.54
C ILE A 39 -9.17 -9.79 2.31
N PHE A 40 -9.00 -10.62 3.34
CA PHE A 40 -7.77 -10.76 4.10
C PHE A 40 -6.82 -11.72 3.36
N CYS A 41 -5.77 -11.17 2.77
CA CYS A 41 -4.73 -11.94 2.09
C CYS A 41 -3.38 -11.91 2.81
N ASN A 42 -3.31 -11.36 4.02
CA ASN A 42 -2.19 -11.55 4.94
C ASN A 42 -0.82 -11.21 4.32
N TRP A 43 -0.77 -10.14 3.53
CA TRP A 43 0.44 -9.71 2.81
C TRP A 43 0.90 -10.63 1.67
N ASP A 44 0.15 -11.69 1.37
CA ASP A 44 0.51 -12.74 0.41
C ASP A 44 0.02 -12.43 -1.01
N LYS A 45 0.96 -12.51 -1.97
CA LYS A 45 0.73 -12.27 -3.38
C LYS A 45 -0.22 -13.30 -4.01
N THR A 46 -0.05 -14.58 -3.67
CA THR A 46 -0.81 -15.67 -4.30
C THR A 46 -2.28 -15.58 -3.91
N CYS A 47 -2.57 -15.38 -2.63
CA CYS A 47 -3.92 -15.12 -2.15
C CYS A 47 -4.56 -13.95 -2.88
N ALA A 48 -3.83 -12.82 -3.00
CA ALA A 48 -4.36 -11.64 -3.67
C ALA A 48 -4.70 -11.91 -5.13
N ARG A 49 -3.81 -12.59 -5.86
CA ARG A 49 -4.04 -12.98 -7.25
C ARG A 49 -5.28 -13.87 -7.37
N ASP A 50 -5.39 -14.90 -6.54
CA ASP A 50 -6.49 -15.86 -6.62
C ASP A 50 -7.83 -15.20 -6.23
N ALA A 51 -7.81 -14.32 -5.21
CA ALA A 51 -8.97 -13.54 -4.79
C ALA A 51 -9.44 -12.59 -5.89
N ILE A 52 -8.54 -11.82 -6.52
CA ILE A 52 -8.91 -10.93 -7.61
C ILE A 52 -9.38 -11.70 -8.84
N SER A 53 -8.77 -12.85 -9.16
CA SER A 53 -9.24 -13.70 -10.27
C SER A 53 -10.70 -14.10 -10.08
N SER A 54 -11.07 -14.51 -8.86
CA SER A 54 -12.46 -14.86 -8.53
C SER A 54 -13.40 -13.65 -8.52
N LEU A 55 -13.00 -12.57 -7.85
CA LEU A 55 -13.85 -11.37 -7.69
C LEU A 55 -14.05 -10.63 -9.01
N PHE A 56 -13.08 -10.67 -9.92
CA PHE A 56 -13.18 -10.05 -11.23
C PHE A 56 -14.30 -10.70 -12.07
N LEU A 57 -14.47 -12.02 -12.01
CA LEU A 57 -15.57 -12.70 -12.68
C LEU A 57 -16.95 -12.21 -12.21
N ARG A 58 -17.05 -11.79 -10.94
CA ARG A 58 -18.29 -11.32 -10.34
C ARG A 58 -18.55 -9.82 -10.52
N TYR A 59 -17.49 -9.03 -10.57
CA TYR A 59 -17.58 -7.57 -10.44
C TYR A 59 -16.88 -6.79 -11.56
N SER A 60 -16.44 -7.44 -12.64
CA SER A 60 -15.72 -6.76 -13.73
C SER A 60 -16.47 -5.60 -14.38
N ASP A 61 -17.80 -5.57 -14.31
CA ASP A 61 -18.66 -4.49 -14.80
C ASP A 61 -18.74 -3.28 -13.85
N LYS A 62 -18.31 -3.45 -12.59
CA LYS A 62 -18.43 -2.48 -11.49
C LYS A 62 -17.10 -2.08 -10.89
N LEU A 63 -16.05 -2.87 -11.09
CA LEU A 63 -14.77 -2.66 -10.43
C LEU A 63 -14.06 -1.43 -11.00
N GLU A 64 -13.93 -0.37 -10.19
CA GLU A 64 -13.28 0.89 -10.58
C GLU A 64 -11.89 1.05 -9.94
N LEU A 65 -11.59 0.35 -8.84
CA LEU A 65 -10.33 0.50 -8.09
C LEU A 65 -10.01 -0.76 -7.27
N ILE A 66 -8.73 -1.14 -7.22
CA ILE A 66 -8.21 -2.10 -6.23
C ILE A 66 -7.25 -1.39 -5.28
N ILE A 67 -7.53 -1.48 -3.98
CA ILE A 67 -6.68 -0.96 -2.91
C ILE A 67 -6.03 -2.13 -2.19
N ALA A 68 -4.71 -2.24 -2.28
CA ALA A 68 -3.95 -3.26 -1.57
C ALA A 68 -3.14 -2.65 -0.42
N SER A 69 -3.23 -3.29 0.74
CA SER A 69 -2.54 -2.81 1.95
C SER A 69 -1.01 -3.03 1.89
N ASN A 70 -0.48 -3.76 0.90
CA ASN A 70 0.93 -3.80 0.55
C ASN A 70 1.16 -4.05 -0.96
N ASP A 71 2.41 -3.93 -1.40
CA ASP A 71 2.79 -4.15 -2.80
C ASP A 71 2.72 -5.60 -3.26
N GLU A 72 3.01 -6.61 -2.41
CA GLU A 72 2.90 -8.02 -2.82
C GLU A 72 1.47 -8.35 -3.25
N MET A 73 0.47 -7.93 -2.46
CA MET A 73 -0.93 -8.11 -2.82
C MET A 73 -1.32 -7.28 -4.05
N ALA A 74 -0.78 -6.06 -4.19
CA ALA A 74 -1.02 -5.23 -5.39
C ALA A 74 -0.48 -5.90 -6.65
N ILE A 75 0.73 -6.47 -6.59
CA ILE A 75 1.35 -7.20 -7.69
C ILE A 75 0.51 -8.43 -8.05
N GLY A 76 0.03 -9.18 -7.05
CA GLY A 76 -0.88 -10.30 -7.28
C GLY A 76 -2.18 -9.90 -7.98
N ALA A 77 -2.77 -8.77 -7.58
CA ALA A 77 -3.94 -8.19 -8.25
C ALA A 77 -3.66 -7.85 -9.72
N ILE A 78 -2.51 -7.24 -10.01
CA ILE A 78 -2.08 -6.94 -11.38
C ILE A 78 -1.89 -8.23 -12.20
N GLU A 79 -1.22 -9.24 -11.65
CA GLU A 79 -1.06 -10.55 -12.31
C GLU A 79 -2.43 -11.14 -12.69
N ALA A 80 -3.42 -11.06 -11.80
CA ALA A 80 -4.78 -11.54 -12.07
C ALA A 80 -5.47 -10.73 -13.18
N LEU A 81 -5.45 -9.39 -13.09
CA LEU A 81 -6.05 -8.50 -14.09
C LEU A 81 -5.48 -8.73 -15.50
N GLN A 82 -4.18 -8.99 -15.60
CA GLN A 82 -3.50 -9.24 -16.88
C GLN A 82 -4.00 -10.50 -17.59
N THR A 83 -4.46 -11.51 -16.84
CA THR A 83 -5.10 -12.70 -17.43
C THR A 83 -6.41 -12.38 -18.15
N TYR A 84 -7.11 -11.32 -17.73
CA TYR A 84 -8.34 -10.81 -18.35
C TYR A 84 -8.08 -9.71 -19.38
N GLY A 85 -6.82 -9.42 -19.69
CA GLY A 85 -6.45 -8.40 -20.67
C GLY A 85 -6.40 -6.97 -20.13
N TYR A 86 -6.46 -6.78 -18.81
CA TYR A 86 -6.35 -5.47 -18.16
C TYR A 86 -4.90 -5.19 -17.70
N ASN A 87 -4.55 -3.91 -17.53
CA ASN A 87 -3.30 -3.49 -16.89
C ASN A 87 -2.03 -4.05 -17.57
N LYS A 88 -2.05 -4.14 -18.90
CA LYS A 88 -0.91 -4.63 -19.71
C LYS A 88 0.14 -3.55 -20.02
N GLY A 89 -0.09 -2.32 -19.55
CA GLY A 89 0.78 -1.16 -19.83
C GLY A 89 0.45 -0.44 -21.15
N ASP A 90 -0.43 -1.01 -21.97
CA ASP A 90 -1.14 -0.26 -22.99
C ASP A 90 -2.42 0.36 -22.37
N ASN A 91 -2.77 1.59 -22.78
CA ASN A 91 -3.89 2.34 -22.19
C ASN A 91 -5.28 1.81 -22.65
N SER A 92 -5.39 0.55 -23.11
CA SER A 92 -6.64 0.04 -23.68
C SER A 92 -7.66 -0.40 -22.62
N LYS A 93 -7.20 -1.11 -21.59
CA LYS A 93 -8.03 -1.64 -20.49
C LYS A 93 -7.26 -1.54 -19.18
N HIS A 94 -7.76 -0.75 -18.25
CA HIS A 94 -7.03 -0.45 -17.03
C HIS A 94 -7.98 -0.30 -15.84
N ILE A 95 -7.66 -0.98 -14.73
CA ILE A 95 -8.23 -0.73 -13.41
C ILE A 95 -7.10 -0.21 -12.52
N PRO A 96 -7.21 1.00 -11.95
CA PRO A 96 -6.22 1.50 -11.01
C PRO A 96 -5.98 0.50 -9.86
N VAL A 97 -4.71 0.18 -9.61
CA VAL A 97 -4.28 -0.63 -8.47
C VAL A 97 -3.24 0.16 -7.69
N VAL A 98 -3.46 0.30 -6.39
CA VAL A 98 -2.52 0.98 -5.48
C VAL A 98 -2.03 0.04 -4.39
N GLY A 99 -0.76 0.22 -4.00
CA GLY A 99 -0.07 -0.60 -3.01
C GLY A 99 0.71 0.22 -1.98
N ILE A 100 1.42 -0.47 -1.09
CA ILE A 100 2.29 0.12 -0.07
C ILE A 100 3.54 -0.77 0.09
N GLY A 101 4.71 -0.16 -0.03
CA GLY A 101 6.00 -0.82 0.15
C GLY A 101 7.10 -0.11 -0.65
N GLY A 102 6.79 0.33 -1.86
CA GLY A 102 7.81 0.82 -2.79
C GLY A 102 8.70 -0.28 -3.34
N LEU A 103 8.20 -1.51 -3.45
CA LEU A 103 8.96 -2.65 -3.96
C LEU A 103 9.46 -2.38 -5.39
N PRO A 104 10.67 -2.86 -5.75
CA PRO A 104 11.21 -2.65 -7.10
C PRO A 104 10.23 -3.07 -8.21
N LYS A 105 9.52 -4.18 -8.02
CA LYS A 105 8.53 -4.66 -9.00
C LYS A 105 7.30 -3.76 -9.08
N ALA A 106 6.79 -3.24 -7.97
CA ALA A 106 5.70 -2.27 -7.99
C ALA A 106 6.11 -1.00 -8.73
N LYS A 107 7.32 -0.48 -8.49
CA LYS A 107 7.86 0.68 -9.22
C LYS A 107 8.00 0.43 -10.72
N GLU A 108 8.42 -0.77 -11.11
CA GLU A 108 8.50 -1.18 -12.52
C GLU A 108 7.11 -1.20 -13.17
N LEU A 109 6.11 -1.84 -12.52
CA LEU A 109 4.73 -1.88 -13.01
C LEU A 109 4.11 -0.49 -13.10
N ILE A 110 4.44 0.40 -12.16
CA ILE A 110 4.03 1.81 -12.21
C ILE A 110 4.65 2.47 -13.43
N LYS A 111 5.98 2.37 -13.64
CA LYS A 111 6.65 2.93 -14.83
C LYS A 111 6.06 2.41 -16.15
N GLN A 112 5.63 1.15 -16.19
CA GLN A 112 4.99 0.53 -17.36
C GLN A 112 3.52 0.96 -17.56
N GLY A 113 2.93 1.75 -16.64
CA GLY A 113 1.51 2.11 -16.68
C GLY A 113 0.56 0.97 -16.29
N ALA A 114 1.10 -0.15 -15.79
CA ALA A 114 0.31 -1.29 -15.34
C ALA A 114 -0.28 -1.06 -13.94
N MET A 115 0.40 -0.33 -13.05
CA MET A 115 -0.04 -0.05 -11.68
C MET A 115 -0.13 1.46 -11.44
N ALA A 116 -1.10 1.91 -10.65
CA ALA A 116 -1.37 3.35 -10.51
C ALA A 116 -0.40 4.06 -9.55
N GLY A 117 -0.01 3.40 -8.46
CA GLY A 117 0.89 3.99 -7.49
C GLY A 117 1.19 3.09 -6.29
N THR A 118 2.24 3.45 -5.55
CA THR A 118 2.57 2.86 -4.25
C THR A 118 3.02 3.93 -3.27
N ILE A 119 2.96 3.62 -1.98
CA ILE A 119 3.61 4.41 -0.94
C ILE A 119 4.90 3.71 -0.51
N ILE A 120 6.04 4.37 -0.67
CA ILE A 120 7.36 3.86 -0.27
C ILE A 120 7.46 3.82 1.25
N GLN A 121 7.81 2.64 1.77
CA GLN A 121 8.43 2.46 3.08
C GLN A 121 9.87 2.03 2.84
N ASP A 122 10.84 2.91 3.06
CA ASP A 122 12.24 2.58 2.83
C ASP A 122 12.83 1.83 4.02
N PRO A 123 13.18 0.54 3.90
CA PRO A 123 13.75 -0.22 5.02
C PRO A 123 15.02 0.41 5.59
N ARG A 124 15.75 1.21 4.80
CA ARG A 124 16.95 1.93 5.24
C ARG A 124 16.62 3.02 6.25
N ASP A 125 15.51 3.73 6.07
CA ASP A 125 15.07 4.75 7.03
C ASP A 125 14.76 4.11 8.39
N TYR A 126 14.12 2.93 8.38
CA TYR A 126 13.85 2.15 9.59
C TYR A 126 15.14 1.63 10.23
N ALA A 127 16.03 1.05 9.45
CA ALA A 127 17.31 0.54 9.95
C ALA A 127 18.16 1.66 10.57
N ASN A 128 18.25 2.80 9.90
CA ASN A 128 19.00 3.97 10.38
C ASN A 128 18.38 4.53 11.67
N ALA A 129 17.05 4.64 11.75
CA ALA A 129 16.37 5.10 12.95
C ALA A 129 16.62 4.17 14.14
N VAL A 130 16.41 2.86 13.96
CA VAL A 130 16.62 1.86 15.02
C VAL A 130 18.08 1.84 15.47
N TYR A 131 19.02 1.85 14.53
CA TYR A 131 20.44 1.85 14.84
C TYR A 131 20.85 3.10 15.62
N THR A 132 20.54 4.29 15.10
CA THR A 132 20.97 5.56 15.69
C THR A 132 20.37 5.76 17.08
N ILE A 133 19.06 5.56 17.21
CA ILE A 133 18.36 5.73 18.50
C ILE A 133 18.81 4.66 19.49
N GLY A 134 18.98 3.41 19.04
CA GLY A 134 19.49 2.32 19.88
C GLY A 134 20.90 2.61 20.41
N MET A 135 21.80 3.10 19.56
CA MET A 135 23.16 3.48 19.98
C MET A 135 23.17 4.67 20.95
N ASN A 136 22.30 5.66 20.75
CA ASN A 136 22.16 6.80 21.67
C ASN A 136 21.71 6.34 23.07
N LEU A 137 20.73 5.42 23.12
CA LEU A 137 20.22 4.85 24.36
C LEU A 137 21.29 4.04 25.10
N VAL A 138 22.01 3.16 24.40
CA VAL A 138 23.11 2.36 24.99
C VAL A 138 24.23 3.27 25.51
N SER A 139 24.47 4.40 24.85
CA SER A 139 25.50 5.37 25.25
C SER A 139 25.04 6.32 26.36
N GLY A 140 23.79 6.22 26.84
CA GLY A 140 23.23 7.10 27.88
C GLY A 140 23.00 8.55 27.42
N THR A 141 22.90 8.78 26.11
CA THR A 141 22.64 10.10 25.52
C THR A 141 21.18 10.29 25.15
N ASP A 142 20.78 11.51 24.79
CA ASP A 142 19.42 11.79 24.29
C ASP A 142 19.07 10.84 23.12
N PRO A 143 17.92 10.12 23.16
CA PRO A 143 17.61 9.09 22.16
C PRO A 143 17.57 9.63 20.72
N LEU A 144 17.18 10.90 20.53
CA LEU A 144 17.01 11.51 19.21
C LEU A 144 18.23 12.34 18.78
N ASN A 145 19.31 12.33 19.56
CA ASN A 145 20.55 13.03 19.23
C ASN A 145 21.05 12.65 17.82
N GLY A 146 21.38 13.66 17.01
CA GLY A 146 21.83 13.47 15.63
C GLY A 146 20.75 13.01 14.65
N THR A 147 19.48 13.03 15.05
CA THR A 147 18.35 12.69 14.18
C THR A 147 17.44 13.91 13.94
N ASN A 148 16.64 13.85 12.87
CA ASN A 148 15.58 14.84 12.62
C ASN A 148 14.20 14.36 13.11
N TYR A 149 14.15 13.27 13.87
CA TYR A 149 12.90 12.73 14.38
C TYR A 149 12.38 13.55 15.56
N LYS A 150 11.08 13.41 15.81
CA LYS A 150 10.41 13.93 17.00
C LYS A 150 9.60 12.81 17.60
N PHE A 151 9.52 12.79 18.93
CA PHE A 151 8.51 11.98 19.59
C PHE A 151 7.12 12.51 19.25
N ASP A 152 6.16 11.60 19.14
CA ASP A 152 4.75 11.98 19.19
C ASP A 152 4.33 12.32 20.63
N ASP A 153 3.05 12.61 20.81
CA ASP A 153 2.49 13.10 22.08
C ASP A 153 2.65 12.10 23.24
N THR A 154 2.99 10.83 22.97
CA THR A 154 3.29 9.82 24.01
C THR A 154 4.69 9.98 24.59
N GLY A 155 5.57 10.71 23.90
CA GLY A 155 6.97 10.91 24.30
C GLY A 155 7.89 9.71 24.05
N ASN A 156 7.41 8.63 23.42
CA ASN A 156 8.21 7.41 23.23
C ASN A 156 8.16 6.81 21.82
N THR A 157 7.35 7.37 20.92
CA THR A 157 7.17 6.87 19.55
C THR A 157 7.66 7.89 18.54
N ILE A 158 8.48 7.46 17.58
CA ILE A 158 8.84 8.26 16.40
C ILE A 158 8.06 7.78 15.18
N ARG A 159 7.81 8.67 14.23
CA ARG A 159 7.18 8.33 12.94
C ARG A 159 8.18 8.51 11.82
N ILE A 160 8.39 7.43 11.08
CA ILE A 160 9.22 7.45 9.87
C ILE A 160 8.33 7.90 8.71
N PRO A 161 8.74 8.90 7.93
CA PRO A 161 7.94 9.42 6.83
C PRO A 161 7.74 8.37 5.73
N TYR A 162 6.61 8.49 5.05
CA TYR A 162 6.26 7.71 3.87
C TYR A 162 6.31 8.62 2.65
N TYR A 163 6.64 8.06 1.47
CA TYR A 163 6.75 8.84 0.24
C TYR A 163 5.88 8.25 -0.87
N PRO A 164 5.01 9.04 -1.53
CA PRO A 164 4.27 8.54 -2.66
C PRO A 164 5.20 8.25 -3.84
N TYR A 165 4.87 7.22 -4.61
CA TYR A 165 5.51 6.91 -5.89
C TYR A 165 4.43 6.64 -6.92
N THR A 166 4.29 7.54 -7.89
CA THR A 166 3.32 7.50 -8.98
C THR A 166 4.00 7.91 -10.29
N ASN A 167 3.32 7.75 -11.42
CA ASN A 167 3.77 8.25 -12.72
C ASN A 167 3.29 9.69 -13.02
N LEU A 168 2.60 10.35 -12.08
CA LEU A 168 2.15 11.72 -12.27
C LEU A 168 3.34 12.65 -12.03
N GLN A 169 3.74 13.37 -13.08
CA GLN A 169 4.66 14.51 -13.00
C GLN A 169 4.00 15.67 -12.25
#